data_AF-A0AAP0N9M9-F1
#
_entry.id   AF-A0AAP0N9M9-F1
#
_cell.length_a   1.000
_cell.length_b   1.000
_cell.length_c   1.000
_cell.angle_alpha   90.00
_cell.angle_beta   90.00
_cell.angle_gamma   90.00
#
_symmetry.space_group_name_H-M   'P 1'
#
loop_
_entity.id
_entity.type
_entity.pdbx_description
1 polymer ?
#
loop_
_entity_poly.entity_id
_entity_poly.type
_entity_poly.pdbx_seq_one_letter_code
_entity_poly.pdbx_strand_id
1 'polypeptide(L)' 'MGHEEKKAAVQEEMGRMNQLPAHSSYATHRLRVLNKLLQLMSIQRTASQDEELELLFAGLSL' A
#
# COMPACT_ATOMS: atom_id res chain seq x y z
N MET A 1 9.33 -3.61 -11.26
CA MET A 1 8.92 -2.28 -10.78
C MET A 1 9.69 -1.95 -9.52
N GLY A 2 10.41 -0.82 -9.53
CA GLY A 2 11.18 -0.34 -8.37
C GLY A 2 10.29 0.15 -7.23
N HIS A 3 10.83 0.28 -6.02
CA HIS A 3 10.11 0.81 -4.84
C HIS A 3 9.56 2.23 -5.08
N GLU A 4 10.37 3.09 -5.72
CA GLU A 4 9.98 4.46 -6.08
C GLU A 4 8.83 4.50 -7.12
N GLU A 5 8.84 3.64 -8.14
CA GLU A 5 7.74 3.55 -9.11
C GLU A 5 6.42 3.16 -8.43
N LYS A 6 6.48 2.19 -7.49
CA LYS A 6 5.31 1.79 -6.71
C LYS A 6 4.80 2.95 -5.85
N LYS A 7 5.70 3.75 -5.26
CA LYS A 7 5.34 4.87 -4.39
C LYS A 7 4.68 6.01 -5.20
N ALA A 8 5.22 6.31 -6.38
CA ALA A 8 4.65 7.29 -7.29
C ALA A 8 3.22 6.90 -7.72
N ALA A 9 3.00 5.63 -8.06
CA ALA A 9 1.67 5.12 -8.44
C ALA A 9 0.63 5.28 -7.31
N VAL A 10 1.03 5.05 -6.04
CA VAL A 10 0.14 5.24 -4.88
C VAL A 10 -0.18 6.72 -4.67
N GLN A 11 0.78 7.62 -4.82
CA GLN A 11 0.57 9.06 -4.70
C GLN A 11 -0.37 9.61 -5.78
N GLU A 12 -0.25 9.12 -7.02
CA GLU A 12 -1.14 9.50 -8.11
C GLU A 12 -2.59 9.09 -7.83
N GLU A 13 -2.80 7.85 -7.37
CA GLU A 13 -4.13 7.36 -6.98
C GLU A 13 -4.72 8.18 -5.83
N MET A 14 -3.91 8.55 -4.82
CA MET A 14 -4.39 9.46 -3.76
C MET A 14 -4.85 10.80 -4.33
N GLY A 15 -4.12 11.35 -5.30
CA GLY A 15 -4.52 12.56 -6.03
C GLY A 15 -5.89 12.41 -6.71
N ARG A 16 -6.14 11.27 -7.37
CA ARG A 16 -7.45 10.95 -7.97
C ARG A 16 -8.55 10.83 -6.92
N MET A 17 -8.29 10.18 -5.79
CA MET A 17 -9.27 10.02 -4.72
C MET A 17 -9.66 11.33 -4.05
N ASN A 18 -8.72 12.27 -3.93
CA ASN A 18 -8.98 13.60 -3.36
C ASN A 18 -9.86 14.49 -4.26
N GLN A 19 -10.04 14.14 -5.54
CA GLN A 19 -10.97 14.83 -6.44
C GLN A 19 -12.41 14.33 -6.28
N LEU A 20 -12.62 13.22 -5.57
CA LEU A 20 -13.95 12.67 -5.34
C LEU A 20 -14.65 13.40 -4.17
N PRO A 21 -16.00 13.41 -4.15
CA PRO A 21 -16.74 14.01 -3.05
C PRO A 21 -16.39 13.37 -1.70
N ALA A 22 -16.20 14.18 -0.66
CA ALA A 22 -15.78 13.74 0.67
C ALA A 22 -16.77 12.74 1.33
N HIS A 23 -18.04 12.74 0.91
CA HIS A 23 -19.06 11.82 1.40
C HIS A 23 -19.06 10.45 0.71
N SER A 24 -18.16 10.23 -0.25
CA SER A 24 -18.02 8.93 -0.90
C SER A 24 -17.40 7.93 0.07
N SER A 25 -18.20 6.94 0.49
CA SER A 25 -17.72 5.79 1.28
C SER A 25 -16.57 5.07 0.60
N TYR A 26 -16.62 4.95 -0.75
CA TYR A 26 -15.55 4.36 -1.54
C TYR A 26 -14.25 5.18 -1.43
N ALA A 27 -14.31 6.49 -1.68
CA ALA A 27 -13.13 7.35 -1.63
C ALA A 27 -12.49 7.34 -0.23
N THR A 28 -13.33 7.40 0.81
CA THR A 28 -12.89 7.34 2.21
C THR A 28 -12.20 6.01 2.54
N HIS A 29 -12.79 4.89 2.12
CA HIS A 29 -12.18 3.58 2.34
C HIS A 29 -10.88 3.42 1.56
N ARG A 30 -10.89 3.82 0.29
CA ARG A 30 -9.73 3.74 -0.62
C ARG A 30 -8.55 4.57 -0.09
N LEU A 31 -8.79 5.79 0.38
CA LEU A 31 -7.75 6.62 1.00
C LEU A 31 -7.16 5.97 2.25
N ARG A 32 -7.95 5.27 3.08
CA ARG A 32 -7.41 4.52 4.23
C ARG A 32 -6.47 3.40 3.79
N VAL A 33 -6.86 2.64 2.76
CA VAL A 33 -6.04 1.56 2.21
C VAL A 33 -4.73 2.12 1.63
N LEU A 34 -4.80 3.20 0.84
CA LEU A 34 -3.62 3.82 0.23
C LEU A 34 -2.65 4.40 1.27
N ASN A 35 -3.17 5.05 2.31
CA ASN A 35 -2.36 5.53 3.43
C ASN A 35 -1.68 4.37 4.16
N LYS A 36 -2.40 3.26 4.39
CA LYS A 36 -1.81 2.07 4.98
C LYS A 36 -0.69 1.50 4.10
N LEU A 37 -0.90 1.50 2.79
CA LEU A 37 0.08 1.03 1.81
C LEU A 37 1.35 1.88 1.84
N LEU A 38 1.24 3.22 1.86
CA LEU A 38 2.39 4.12 2.02
C LEU A 38 3.14 3.89 3.32
N GLN A 39 2.42 3.74 4.44
CA GLN A 39 3.04 3.43 5.72
C GLN A 39 3.85 2.14 5.63
N LEU A 40 3.28 1.07 5.09
CA LEU A 40 3.97 -0.22 4.94
C LEU A 40 5.18 -0.13 4.01
N MET A 41 5.11 0.70 2.96
CA MET A 41 6.24 0.93 2.05
C MET A 41 7.37 1.74 2.69
N SER A 42 7.09 2.58 3.69
CA SER A 42 8.12 3.34 4.42
C SER A 42 8.86 2.52 5.47
N ILE A 43 8.37 1.33 5.81
CA ILE A 43 9.04 0.46 6.77
C ILE A 43 10.26 -0.15 6.08
N GLN A 44 11.44 0.20 6.58
CA GLN A 44 12.65 -0.51 6.21
C GLN A 44 12.63 -1.88 6.89
N ARG A 45 12.47 -2.93 6.08
CA ARG A 45 12.48 -4.30 6.57
C ARG A 45 13.91 -4.82 6.66
N THR A 46 14.18 -5.58 7.71
CA THR A 46 15.41 -6.36 7.81
C THR A 46 15.30 -7.59 6.91
N ALA A 47 16.44 -8.17 6.52
CA ALA A 47 16.45 -9.40 5.73
C ALA A 47 15.61 -10.52 6.38
N SER A 48 15.64 -10.63 7.72
CA SER A 48 14.84 -11.61 8.47
C SER A 48 13.33 -11.35 8.39
N GLN A 49 12.89 -10.09 8.36
CA GLN A 49 11.47 -9.75 8.23
C GLN A 49 10.95 -10.03 6.81
N ASP A 50 11.78 -9.81 5.79
CA ASP A 50 11.42 -10.18 4.43
C ASP A 50 11.33 -11.71 4.28
N GLU A 51 12.25 -12.46 4.90
CA GLU A 51 12.19 -13.93 4.91
C GLU A 51 10.95 -14.46 5.64
N GLU A 52 10.61 -13.91 6.81
CA GLU A 52 9.39 -14.28 7.54
C GLU A 52 8.13 -13.98 6.71
N LEU A 53 8.11 -12.86 6.00
CA LEU A 53 6.99 -12.49 5.15
C LEU A 53 6.82 -13.46 3.97
N GLU A 54 7.92 -13.87 3.32
CA GLU A 54 7.90 -14.88 2.26
C GLU A 54 7.42 -16.25 2.78
N LEU A 55 7.83 -16.65 3.99
CA LEU A 55 7.34 -17.88 4.64
C LEU A 55 5.83 -17.82 4.94
N LEU A 56 5.33 -16.67 5.40
CA LEU A 56 3.90 -16.45 5.60
C LEU A 56 3.14 -16.56 4.28
N PHE A 57 3.65 -15.97 3.19
CA PHE A 57 3.04 -16.10 1.86
C PHE A 57 3.05 -17.54 1.36
N ALA A 58 4.15 -18.28 1.55
CA ALA A 58 4.25 -19.69 1.18
C ALA A 58 3.23 -20.56 1.94
N GLY A 59 2.94 -20.24 3.20
CA GLY A 59 1.96 -20.95 4.03
C GLY A 59 0.50 -20.65 3.69
N LEU A 60 0.21 -19.54 3.00
CA LEU A 60 -1.16 -19.12 2.70
C LEU A 60 -1.83 -19.88 1.54
N SER A 61 -1.09 -20.75 0.83
CA SER A 61 -1.62 -21.60 -0.25
C SER A 61 -2.55 -20.85 -1.22
N LEU A 62 -2.09 -19.71 -1.73
CA LEU A 62 -2.80 -18.90 -2.75
C LEU A 62 -2.50 -19.41 -4.17
#